data_AF-A0AAV5T5B1-F1
#
_entry.id   AF-A0AAV5T5B1-F1
#
_cell.length_a   1.000
_cell.length_b   1.000
_cell.length_c   1.000
_cell.angle_alpha   90.00
_cell.angle_beta   90.00
_cell.angle_gamma   90.00
#
_symmetry.space_group_name_H-M   'P 1'
#
loop_
_entity.id
_entity.type
_entity.pdbx_description
1 polymer ?
#
loop_
_entity_poly.entity_id
_entity_poly.type
_entity_poly.pdbx_seq_one_letter_code
_entity_poly.pdbx_strand_id
1 'polypeptide(L)'
;VIDVAKKEEESKEVCSVCLEALYTKRVITFDPCKHIMHRTCGIRWLETRDFADKQCCPICRTKVDLLIDKTRRLNWNYLFLQKGWSDIVAFGPFGQPTKYGILNHSTVYFEGPLMSHLGSLITITKKTLRNVNRTLEEAKEARKRKIYISDIKGELEKLKRRSRILADMMRVWKRRGMRYEERKEVEVEWNYKREREAL
;
A
#
# COMPACT_ATOMS: atom_id res chain seq x y z
N VAL A 1 0.13 -8.12 -48.35
CA VAL A 1 -0.76 -8.36 -47.20
C VAL A 1 -0.13 -9.45 -46.34
N ILE A 2 0.86 -9.09 -45.52
CA ILE A 2 1.46 -9.98 -44.52
C ILE A 2 1.67 -9.11 -43.28
N ASP A 3 0.57 -8.64 -42.72
CA ASP A 3 0.54 -7.84 -41.50
C ASP A 3 -0.50 -8.46 -40.55
N VAL A 4 -0.25 -8.34 -39.25
CA VAL A 4 -1.08 -8.76 -38.10
C VAL A 4 -0.88 -10.20 -37.58
N ALA A 5 0.17 -10.92 -37.96
CA ALA A 5 0.50 -12.25 -37.38
C ALA A 5 1.84 -12.32 -36.64
N LYS A 6 2.49 -11.18 -36.35
CA LYS A 6 3.64 -11.14 -35.44
C LYS A 6 3.15 -11.06 -33.99
N LYS A 7 2.71 -12.23 -33.51
CA LYS A 7 2.97 -12.76 -32.16
C LYS A 7 3.11 -11.67 -31.09
N GLU A 8 2.00 -11.39 -30.42
CA GLU A 8 2.02 -11.34 -28.96
C GLU A 8 2.70 -12.62 -28.48
N GLU A 9 4.02 -12.58 -28.34
CA GLU A 9 4.72 -13.56 -27.54
C GLU A 9 4.24 -13.26 -26.12
N GLU A 10 3.13 -13.90 -25.71
CA GLU A 10 2.65 -13.90 -24.34
C GLU A 10 3.87 -14.22 -23.48
N SER A 11 4.37 -13.22 -22.76
CA SER A 11 5.51 -13.45 -21.88
C SER A 11 5.06 -14.53 -20.90
N LYS A 12 5.81 -15.65 -20.88
CA LYS A 12 5.59 -16.76 -19.92
C LYS A 12 5.79 -16.32 -18.46
N GLU A 13 6.04 -15.04 -18.23
CA GLU A 13 6.28 -14.49 -16.92
C GLU A 13 4.95 -14.42 -16.15
N VAL A 14 4.91 -15.14 -15.04
CA VAL A 14 3.77 -15.21 -14.12
C VAL A 14 4.09 -14.42 -12.86
N CYS A 15 3.06 -13.84 -12.24
CA CYS A 15 3.21 -13.24 -10.93
C CYS A 15 3.46 -14.33 -9.88
N SER A 16 4.58 -14.29 -9.18
CA SER A 16 4.91 -15.25 -8.13
C SER A 16 3.95 -15.28 -6.93
N VAL A 17 3.07 -14.29 -6.80
CA VAL A 17 2.13 -14.16 -5.69
C VAL A 17 0.76 -14.75 -6.02
N CYS A 18 0.20 -14.45 -7.21
CA CYS A 18 -1.13 -14.94 -7.60
C CYS A 18 -1.12 -16.00 -8.69
N LEU A 19 0.06 -16.32 -9.25
CA LEU A 19 0.30 -17.29 -10.31
C LEU A 19 -0.40 -16.99 -11.65
N GLU A 20 -1.01 -15.81 -11.80
CA GLU A 20 -1.55 -15.32 -13.06
C GLU A 20 -0.46 -14.64 -13.90
N ALA A 21 -0.62 -14.61 -15.23
CA ALA A 21 0.33 -13.99 -16.13
C ALA A 21 0.53 -12.48 -15.88
N LEU A 22 1.77 -11.98 -15.94
CA LEU A 22 2.10 -10.60 -15.57
C LEU A 22 1.36 -9.56 -16.41
N TYR A 23 1.14 -9.85 -17.70
CA TYR A 23 0.50 -8.93 -18.64
C TYR A 23 -1.00 -8.66 -18.36
N THR A 24 -1.63 -9.41 -17.46
CA THR A 24 -3.06 -9.25 -17.11
C THR A 24 -3.38 -8.01 -16.27
N LYS A 25 -2.42 -7.54 -15.46
CA LYS A 25 -2.60 -6.41 -14.53
C LYS A 25 -1.41 -5.45 -14.62
N ARG A 26 -1.42 -4.39 -13.80
CA ARG A 26 -0.25 -3.50 -13.65
C ARG A 26 0.88 -4.27 -12.97
N VAL A 27 2.12 -3.97 -13.33
CA VAL A 27 3.30 -4.59 -12.74
C VAL A 27 4.18 -3.58 -12.05
N ILE A 28 4.92 -4.05 -11.06
CA ILE A 28 6.00 -3.33 -10.39
C ILE A 28 7.25 -4.20 -10.37
N THR A 29 8.40 -3.55 -10.38
CA THR A 29 9.72 -4.16 -10.19
C THR A 29 10.25 -3.77 -8.82
N PHE A 30 10.66 -4.76 -8.04
CA PHE A 30 11.30 -4.56 -6.75
C PHE A 30 12.79 -4.27 -6.96
N ASP A 31 13.29 -3.18 -6.39
CA ASP A 31 14.71 -2.85 -6.36
C ASP A 31 15.31 -3.27 -4.99
N PRO A 32 16.56 -3.77 -4.91
CA PRO A 32 17.53 -3.97 -6.00
C PRO A 32 17.37 -5.30 -6.74
N CYS A 33 16.57 -6.25 -6.24
CA CYS A 33 16.52 -7.63 -6.75
C CYS A 33 15.91 -7.82 -8.15
N LYS A 34 15.28 -6.79 -8.71
CA LYS A 34 14.64 -6.72 -10.03
C LYS A 34 13.49 -7.69 -10.29
N HIS A 35 13.01 -8.40 -9.26
CA HIS A 35 11.84 -9.26 -9.40
C HIS A 35 10.58 -8.45 -9.75
N ILE A 36 9.82 -8.96 -10.72
CA ILE A 36 8.59 -8.34 -11.24
C ILE A 36 7.37 -9.09 -10.73
N MET A 37 6.34 -8.34 -10.32
CA MET A 37 5.05 -8.91 -9.92
C MET A 37 3.91 -7.93 -10.20
N HIS A 38 2.67 -8.38 -10.07
CA HIS A 38 1.54 -7.45 -10.15
C HIS A 38 1.64 -6.41 -9.03
N ARG A 39 1.31 -5.17 -9.38
CA ARG A 39 1.36 -4.01 -8.48
C ARG A 39 0.64 -4.28 -7.17
N THR A 40 -0.62 -4.69 -7.25
CA THR A 40 -1.46 -4.94 -6.09
C THR A 40 -0.96 -6.12 -5.25
N CYS A 41 -0.41 -7.16 -5.89
CA CYS A 41 0.21 -8.29 -5.21
C CYS A 41 1.44 -7.87 -4.41
N GLY A 42 2.39 -7.16 -5.04
CA GLY A 42 3.60 -6.71 -4.35
C GLY A 42 3.31 -5.69 -3.25
N ILE A 43 2.39 -4.74 -3.48
CA ILE A 43 1.98 -3.79 -2.43
C ILE A 43 1.32 -4.52 -1.26
N ARG A 44 0.40 -5.46 -1.51
CA ARG A 44 -0.24 -6.25 -0.45
C ARG A 44 0.78 -7.06 0.35
N TRP A 45 1.76 -7.64 -0.32
CA TRP A 45 2.85 -8.37 0.34
C TRP A 45 3.64 -7.48 1.31
N LEU A 46 4.00 -6.28 0.86
CA LEU A 46 4.77 -5.34 1.68
C LEU A 46 3.92 -4.75 2.81
N GLU A 47 2.66 -4.42 2.57
CA GLU A 47 1.78 -3.83 3.61
C GLU A 47 1.42 -4.82 4.72
N THR A 48 1.54 -6.13 4.48
CA THR A 48 1.22 -7.18 5.48
C THR A 48 2.36 -7.47 6.44
N ARG A 49 3.47 -6.74 6.34
CA ARG A 49 4.58 -6.85 7.30
C ARG A 49 4.26 -6.02 8.55
N ASP A 50 4.84 -6.41 9.68
CA ASP A 50 4.67 -5.68 10.94
C ASP A 50 5.37 -4.31 10.91
N PHE A 51 6.55 -4.27 10.27
CA PHE A 51 7.44 -3.11 10.28
C PHE A 51 8.13 -2.92 8.93
N ALA A 52 8.64 -1.71 8.72
CA ALA A 52 9.18 -1.31 7.42
C ALA A 52 10.50 -2.00 7.06
N ASP A 53 11.30 -2.38 8.05
CA ASP A 53 12.54 -3.13 7.90
C ASP A 53 12.31 -4.59 7.46
N LYS A 54 11.12 -5.15 7.73
CA LYS A 54 10.71 -6.51 7.32
C LYS A 54 10.16 -6.58 5.88
N GLN A 55 10.11 -5.47 5.15
CA GLN A 55 9.60 -5.42 3.78
C GLN A 55 10.62 -5.97 2.79
N CYS A 56 10.42 -7.23 2.41
CA CYS A 56 11.30 -8.00 1.55
C CYS A 56 10.58 -8.59 0.33
N CYS A 57 11.36 -8.96 -0.69
CA CYS A 57 10.85 -9.61 -1.90
C CYS A 57 10.25 -10.99 -1.56
N PRO A 58 9.04 -11.33 -2.05
CA PRO A 58 8.45 -12.66 -1.85
C PRO A 58 9.25 -13.78 -2.53
N ILE A 59 10.07 -13.44 -3.54
CA ILE A 59 10.84 -14.44 -4.31
C ILE A 59 12.17 -14.74 -3.63
N CYS A 60 13.01 -13.72 -3.43
CA CYS A 60 14.38 -13.89 -2.95
C CYS A 60 14.65 -13.36 -1.55
N ARG A 61 13.64 -12.78 -0.88
CA ARG A 61 13.74 -12.16 0.45
C ARG A 61 14.73 -11.00 0.57
N THR A 62 15.31 -10.52 -0.54
CA THR A 62 16.08 -9.28 -0.55
C THR A 62 15.19 -8.14 -0.07
N LYS A 63 15.72 -7.27 0.80
CA LYS A 63 15.03 -6.06 1.25
C LYS A 63 14.62 -5.24 0.03
N VAL A 64 13.37 -4.81 0.02
CA VAL A 64 12.88 -3.94 -1.06
C VAL A 64 13.26 -2.53 -0.69
N ASP A 65 13.92 -1.86 -1.63
CA ASP A 65 14.43 -0.50 -1.47
C ASP A 65 13.68 0.49 -2.35
N LEU A 66 13.19 0.09 -3.53
CA LEU A 66 12.38 0.93 -4.43
C LEU A 66 11.29 0.08 -5.08
N LEU A 67 10.15 0.70 -5.37
CA LEU A 67 9.14 0.11 -6.25
C LEU A 67 9.09 0.89 -7.55
N ILE A 68 9.46 0.22 -8.64
CA ILE A 68 9.50 0.82 -9.97
C ILE A 68 8.25 0.38 -10.72
N ASP A 69 7.40 1.34 -11.09
CA ASP A 69 6.24 1.18 -11.96
C ASP A 69 6.52 1.95 -13.27
N LYS A 70 5.99 1.48 -14.40
CA LYS A 70 6.12 2.16 -15.71
C LYS A 70 5.65 3.61 -15.67
N THR A 71 4.72 3.93 -14.77
CA THR A 71 4.16 5.28 -14.60
C THR A 71 4.78 6.07 -13.45
N ARG A 72 5.51 5.43 -12.53
CA ARG A 72 6.03 6.05 -11.29
C ARG A 72 7.26 5.33 -10.76
N ARG A 73 8.31 6.07 -10.42
CA ARG A 73 9.30 5.61 -9.43
C ARG A 73 8.72 5.89 -8.04
N LEU A 74 8.18 4.87 -7.39
CA LEU A 74 7.81 4.97 -5.97
C LEU A 74 9.09 4.72 -5.18
N ASN A 75 9.60 5.81 -4.61
CA ASN A 75 10.83 5.77 -3.86
C ASN A 75 10.55 5.19 -2.47
N TRP A 76 11.18 4.07 -2.17
CA TRP A 76 11.07 3.37 -0.90
C TRP A 76 12.31 3.58 0.02
N ASN A 77 13.46 4.00 -0.52
CA ASN A 77 14.73 4.24 0.18
C ASN A 77 15.36 5.60 -0.12
N TYR A 78 14.58 6.67 -0.09
CA TYR A 78 15.15 8.02 -0.07
C TYR A 78 14.55 8.85 1.01
N LEU A 79 14.57 8.29 2.22
CA LEU A 79 14.12 9.01 3.40
C LEU A 79 14.76 8.59 4.72
N PHE A 80 16.03 8.21 4.67
CA PHE A 80 16.89 8.17 5.85
C PHE A 80 17.61 9.49 6.15
N LEU A 81 17.47 10.53 5.32
CA LEU A 81 18.03 11.85 5.58
C LEU A 81 17.04 12.95 5.18
N GLN A 82 15.98 13.12 5.97
CA GLN A 82 15.78 14.33 6.78
C GLN A 82 14.33 14.57 7.23
N LYS A 83 13.24 14.11 6.56
CA LYS A 83 11.85 14.50 6.97
C LYS A 83 10.64 13.60 6.58
N GLY A 84 10.73 12.27 6.42
CA GLY A 84 9.76 11.61 5.52
C GLY A 84 9.49 10.12 5.54
N TRP A 85 8.49 9.84 4.72
CA TRP A 85 7.63 8.67 4.74
C TRP A 85 7.78 7.89 3.44
N SER A 86 7.76 6.56 3.53
CA SER A 86 7.54 5.70 2.37
C SER A 86 6.09 5.83 1.88
N ASP A 87 5.86 5.70 0.57
CA ASP A 87 4.49 5.70 0.01
C ASP A 87 3.68 4.46 0.42
N ILE A 88 4.32 3.45 1.04
CA ILE A 88 3.68 2.20 1.49
C ILE A 88 3.98 1.98 2.97
N VAL A 89 2.93 1.88 3.78
CA VAL A 89 3.08 1.69 5.22
C VAL A 89 2.82 0.23 5.55
N ALA A 90 3.71 -0.34 6.37
CA ALA A 90 3.53 -1.65 7.00
C ALA A 90 2.37 -1.54 8.00
N PHE A 91 1.26 -2.19 7.71
CA PHE A 91 0.03 -2.14 8.49
C PHE A 91 -0.27 -3.46 9.20
N GLY A 92 0.68 -4.40 9.19
CA GLY A 92 0.49 -5.72 9.76
C GLY A 92 -0.51 -6.58 8.96
N PRO A 93 -1.00 -7.69 9.53
CA PRO A 93 -1.65 -8.78 8.80
C PRO A 93 -2.92 -8.37 8.03
N PHE A 94 -3.58 -7.27 8.42
CA PHE A 94 -4.80 -6.78 7.78
C PHE A 94 -4.53 -5.90 6.54
N GLY A 95 -3.28 -5.43 6.35
CA GLY A 95 -2.93 -4.47 5.30
C GLY A 95 -3.72 -3.15 5.38
N GLN A 96 -4.23 -2.84 6.57
CA GLN A 96 -5.02 -1.64 6.91
C GLN A 96 -4.59 -1.12 8.27
N PRO A 97 -4.68 0.21 8.51
CA PRO A 97 -4.28 0.78 9.79
C PRO A 97 -5.00 0.10 10.96
N THR A 98 -4.22 -0.36 11.93
CA THR A 98 -4.69 -0.86 13.23
C THR A 98 -4.32 0.15 14.32
N LYS A 99 -5.01 0.11 15.47
CA LYS A 99 -4.64 0.95 16.62
C LYS A 99 -3.19 0.67 17.03
N TYR A 100 -2.86 -0.62 17.20
CA TYR A 100 -1.52 -1.11 17.52
C TYR A 100 -0.46 -0.61 16.53
N GLY A 101 -0.66 -0.85 15.23
CA GLY A 101 0.30 -0.49 14.19
C GLY A 101 0.53 1.01 14.09
N ILE A 102 -0.53 1.81 14.17
CA ILE A 102 -0.43 3.28 14.15
C ILE A 102 0.31 3.80 15.39
N LEU A 103 -0.06 3.34 16.57
CA LEU A 103 0.61 3.77 17.80
C LEU A 103 2.10 3.41 17.74
N ASN A 104 2.45 2.17 17.38
CA ASN A 104 3.84 1.75 17.25
C ASN A 104 4.62 2.56 16.22
N HIS A 105 4.07 2.69 15.02
CA HIS A 105 4.72 3.41 13.94
C HIS A 105 4.94 4.89 14.31
N SER A 106 3.99 5.50 15.04
CA SER A 106 4.11 6.89 15.45
C SER A 106 5.16 7.17 16.52
N THR A 107 5.63 6.18 17.30
CA THR A 107 6.75 6.44 18.24
C THR A 107 8.09 5.96 17.72
N VAL A 108 8.10 4.89 16.91
CA VAL A 108 9.35 4.30 16.43
C VAL A 108 9.90 5.09 15.26
N TYR A 109 9.04 5.61 14.39
CA TYR A 109 9.45 6.20 13.12
C TYR A 109 9.02 7.66 12.93
N PHE A 110 8.37 8.26 13.92
CA PHE A 110 7.88 9.62 13.81
C PHE A 110 8.21 10.44 15.05
N GLU A 111 9.13 11.38 14.92
CA GLU A 111 9.51 12.33 15.97
C GLU A 111 8.45 13.42 16.11
N GLY A 112 7.25 13.08 16.58
CA GLY A 112 6.20 14.07 16.80
C GLY A 112 4.87 13.52 17.30
N PRO A 113 3.87 14.41 17.51
CA PRO A 113 2.57 14.01 18.00
C PRO A 113 1.87 13.03 17.05
N LEU A 114 1.15 12.05 17.61
CA LEU A 114 0.31 11.10 16.87
C LEU A 114 -0.63 11.78 15.85
N MET A 115 -1.08 13.00 16.16
CA MET A 115 -1.89 13.80 15.25
C MET A 115 -1.18 14.16 13.95
N SER A 116 0.08 14.58 14.03
CA SER A 116 0.88 14.89 12.86
C SER A 116 1.15 13.61 12.05
N HIS A 117 1.34 12.48 12.73
CA HIS A 117 1.48 11.17 12.10
C HIS A 117 0.23 10.77 11.30
N LEU A 118 -0.95 10.81 11.93
CA LEU A 118 -2.23 10.54 11.28
C LEU A 118 -2.50 11.53 10.12
N GLY A 119 -2.15 12.80 10.30
CA GLY A 119 -2.26 13.82 9.25
C GLY A 119 -1.45 13.49 8.00
N SER A 120 -0.21 13.05 8.18
CA SER A 120 0.68 12.59 7.09
C SER A 120 0.11 11.36 6.38
N LEU A 121 -0.36 10.35 7.12
CA LEU A 121 -1.00 9.16 6.55
C LEU A 121 -2.23 9.48 5.71
N ILE A 122 -3.08 10.39 6.20
CA ILE A 122 -4.27 10.85 5.47
C ILE A 122 -3.85 11.54 4.18
N THR A 123 -2.82 12.40 4.24
CA THR A 123 -2.32 13.14 3.08
C THR A 123 -1.77 12.20 2.01
N ILE A 124 -0.93 11.23 2.42
CA ILE A 124 -0.38 10.19 1.53
C ILE A 124 -1.51 9.37 0.93
N THR A 125 -2.45 8.87 1.74
CA THR A 125 -3.58 8.06 1.27
C THR A 125 -4.43 8.82 0.25
N LYS A 126 -4.74 10.10 0.48
CA LYS A 126 -5.48 10.96 -0.46
C LYS A 126 -4.71 11.17 -1.76
N LYS A 127 -3.40 11.43 -1.68
CA LYS A 127 -2.53 11.56 -2.86
C LYS A 127 -2.55 10.27 -3.69
N THR A 128 -2.36 9.12 -3.06
CA THR A 128 -2.41 7.80 -3.70
C THR A 128 -3.77 7.50 -4.31
N LEU A 129 -4.87 7.86 -3.63
CA LEU A 129 -6.23 7.67 -4.15
C LEU A 129 -6.47 8.48 -5.43
N ARG A 130 -6.10 9.77 -5.46
CA ARG A 130 -6.18 10.59 -6.70
C ARG A 130 -5.35 9.98 -7.82
N ASN A 131 -4.16 9.53 -7.47
CA ASN A 131 -3.19 8.94 -8.37
C ASN A 131 -3.67 7.62 -8.99
N VAL A 132 -4.33 6.75 -8.22
CA VAL A 132 -4.89 5.48 -8.71
C VAL A 132 -6.19 5.73 -9.49
N ASN A 133 -7.01 6.72 -9.10
CA ASN A 133 -8.19 7.13 -9.87
C ASN A 133 -7.79 7.60 -11.27
N ARG A 134 -6.74 8.42 -11.39
CA ARG A 134 -6.24 8.84 -12.70
C ARG A 134 -5.84 7.63 -13.56
N THR A 135 -5.10 6.69 -12.99
CA THR A 135 -4.73 5.43 -13.66
C THR A 135 -5.96 4.60 -14.08
N LEU A 136 -7.05 4.64 -13.31
CA LEU A 136 -8.31 3.99 -13.69
C LEU A 136 -8.92 4.64 -14.93
N GLU A 137 -9.00 5.96 -14.99
CA GLU A 137 -9.57 6.67 -16.15
C GLU A 137 -8.71 6.45 -17.40
N GLU A 138 -7.38 6.60 -17.30
CA GLU A 138 -6.41 6.29 -18.38
C GLU A 138 -6.59 4.85 -18.89
N ALA A 139 -6.80 3.88 -17.99
CA ALA A 139 -7.00 2.50 -18.37
C ALA A 139 -8.35 2.24 -19.08
N LYS A 140 -9.41 2.96 -18.70
CA LYS A 140 -10.71 2.88 -19.40
C LYS A 140 -10.63 3.50 -20.79
N GLU A 141 -10.01 4.66 -20.91
CA GLU A 141 -9.79 5.35 -22.19
C GLU A 141 -8.98 4.48 -23.15
N ALA A 142 -7.92 3.85 -22.65
CA ALA A 142 -7.12 2.88 -23.39
C ALA A 142 -7.80 1.51 -23.57
N ARG A 143 -9.09 1.37 -23.23
CA ARG A 143 -9.91 0.16 -23.36
C ARG A 143 -9.22 -1.11 -22.83
N LYS A 144 -8.55 -1.00 -21.68
CA LYS A 144 -7.86 -2.13 -21.06
C LYS A 144 -8.86 -3.23 -20.67
N ARG A 145 -8.35 -4.47 -20.63
CA ARG A 145 -9.13 -5.67 -20.30
C ARG A 145 -9.84 -5.52 -18.94
N LYS A 146 -11.01 -6.17 -18.79
CA LYS A 146 -11.83 -6.12 -17.57
C LYS A 146 -11.04 -6.50 -16.31
N ILE A 147 -10.17 -7.50 -16.39
CA ILE A 147 -9.31 -7.93 -15.27
C ILE A 147 -8.34 -6.83 -14.83
N TYR A 148 -7.75 -6.10 -15.78
CA TYR A 148 -6.87 -4.97 -15.52
C TYR A 148 -7.62 -3.83 -14.82
N ILE A 149 -8.83 -3.51 -15.28
CA ILE A 149 -9.69 -2.50 -14.66
C ILE A 149 -10.12 -2.93 -13.24
N SER A 150 -10.47 -4.20 -13.06
CA SER A 150 -10.88 -4.75 -11.77
C SER A 150 -9.76 -4.68 -10.72
N ASP A 151 -8.51 -4.92 -11.14
CA ASP A 151 -7.33 -4.76 -10.27
C ASP A 151 -7.23 -3.33 -9.71
N ILE A 152 -7.35 -2.33 -10.58
CA ILE A 152 -7.30 -0.91 -10.18
C ILE A 152 -8.44 -0.57 -9.21
N LYS A 153 -9.66 -1.02 -9.52
CA LYS A 153 -10.84 -0.82 -8.64
C LYS A 153 -10.63 -1.44 -7.26
N GLY A 154 -10.03 -2.63 -7.19
CA GLY A 154 -9.69 -3.28 -5.93
C GLY A 154 -8.70 -2.46 -5.08
N GLU A 155 -7.68 -1.85 -5.71
CA GLU A 155 -6.76 -0.93 -5.03
C GLU A 155 -7.48 0.32 -4.54
N LEU A 156 -8.40 0.89 -5.33
CA LEU A 156 -9.20 2.05 -4.94
C LEU A 156 -10.09 1.78 -3.72
N GLU A 157 -10.84 0.67 -3.71
CA GLU A 157 -11.69 0.33 -2.57
C GLU A 157 -10.88 0.13 -1.30
N LYS A 158 -9.70 -0.48 -1.41
CA LYS A 158 -8.76 -0.61 -0.30
C LYS A 158 -8.31 0.76 0.24
N LEU A 159 -7.96 1.71 -0.64
CA LEU A 159 -7.54 3.06 -0.27
C LEU A 159 -8.68 3.90 0.31
N LYS A 160 -9.90 3.77 -0.22
CA LYS A 160 -11.11 4.41 0.34
C LYS A 160 -11.36 3.90 1.76
N ARG A 161 -11.27 2.58 1.98
CA ARG A 161 -11.38 1.98 3.31
C ARG A 161 -10.33 2.56 4.25
N ARG A 162 -9.06 2.61 3.83
CA ARG A 162 -7.96 3.20 4.58
C ARG A 162 -8.22 4.65 4.98
N SER A 163 -8.70 5.46 4.03
CA SER A 163 -9.03 6.86 4.28
C SER A 163 -10.13 7.01 5.34
N ARG A 164 -11.11 6.11 5.38
CA ARG A 164 -12.15 6.10 6.42
C ARG A 164 -11.58 5.76 7.79
N ILE A 165 -10.79 4.69 7.87
CA ILE A 165 -10.14 4.24 9.11
C ILE A 165 -9.28 5.36 9.71
N LEU A 166 -8.43 6.00 8.90
CA LEU A 166 -7.58 7.09 9.40
C LEU A 166 -8.39 8.30 9.87
N ALA A 167 -9.52 8.60 9.21
CA ALA A 167 -10.43 9.65 9.65
C ALA A 167 -11.15 9.29 10.95
N ASP A 168 -11.53 8.01 11.14
CA ASP A 168 -12.06 7.49 12.39
C ASP A 168 -11.04 7.63 13.53
N MET A 169 -9.81 7.16 13.32
CA MET A 169 -8.71 7.28 14.28
C MET A 169 -8.46 8.74 14.68
N MET A 170 -8.43 9.66 13.71
CA MET A 170 -8.32 11.10 13.95
C MET A 170 -9.46 11.63 14.83
N ARG A 171 -10.70 11.14 14.65
CA ARG A 171 -11.85 11.52 15.50
C ARG A 171 -11.73 10.97 16.92
N VAL A 172 -11.34 9.71 17.07
CA VAL A 172 -11.14 9.06 18.37
C VAL A 172 -10.04 9.75 19.16
N TRP A 173 -8.90 10.03 18.53
CA TRP A 173 -7.81 10.77 19.15
C TRP A 173 -8.25 12.14 19.68
N LYS A 174 -9.03 12.90 18.89
CA LYS A 174 -9.52 14.24 19.30
C LYS A 174 -10.42 14.19 20.53
N ARG A 175 -10.98 13.02 20.84
CA ARG A 175 -11.79 12.74 22.03
C ARG A 175 -10.99 12.06 23.15
N ARG A 176 -9.66 12.15 23.11
CA ARG A 176 -8.72 11.58 24.09
C ARG A 176 -8.64 10.04 24.13
N GLY A 177 -9.11 9.36 23.08
CA GLY A 177 -8.85 7.92 22.88
C GLY A 177 -7.49 7.66 22.21
N MET A 178 -7.21 6.39 21.90
CA MET A 178 -5.94 5.93 21.29
C MET A 178 -4.72 6.37 22.13
N ARG A 179 -4.71 5.99 23.40
CA ARG A 179 -3.63 6.36 24.32
C ARG A 179 -2.43 5.43 24.12
N TYR A 180 -1.21 5.92 24.38
CA TYR A 180 0.00 5.15 24.10
C TYR A 180 0.13 3.88 24.95
N GLU A 181 -0.47 3.87 26.13
CA GLU A 181 -0.51 2.74 27.05
C GLU A 181 -1.28 1.55 26.44
N GLU A 182 -2.21 1.81 25.51
CA GLU A 182 -3.02 0.81 24.80
C GLU A 182 -2.22 0.07 23.71
N ARG A 183 -0.94 0.41 23.51
CA ARG A 183 -0.04 -0.29 22.59
C ARG A 183 0.19 -1.75 22.94
N LYS A 184 0.02 -2.13 24.20
CA LYS A 184 0.26 -3.53 24.65
C LYS A 184 -0.84 -4.48 24.21
N GLU A 185 -1.91 -3.98 23.57
CA GLU A 185 -2.99 -4.80 23.06
C GLU A 185 -2.56 -5.63 21.84
N VAL A 186 -3.18 -6.80 21.71
CA VAL A 186 -3.02 -7.68 20.54
C VAL A 186 -3.45 -6.93 19.28
N GLU A 187 -2.71 -7.13 18.18
CA GLU A 187 -3.06 -6.52 16.90
C GLU A 187 -4.43 -7.01 16.41
N VAL A 188 -5.38 -6.09 16.33
CA VAL A 188 -6.75 -6.35 15.88
C VAL A 188 -7.16 -5.37 14.79
N GLU A 189 -8.10 -5.80 13.95
CA GLU A 189 -8.68 -4.95 12.94
C GLU A 189 -9.38 -3.73 13.58
N TRP A 190 -9.27 -2.57 12.92
CA TRP A 190 -9.89 -1.34 13.39
C TRP A 190 -11.42 -1.42 13.37
N ASN A 191 -12.05 -1.07 14.49
CA ASN A 191 -13.49 -1.00 14.64
C ASN A 191 -13.91 0.30 15.33
N TYR A 192 -14.40 1.26 14.55
CA TYR A 192 -14.76 2.58 15.07
C TYR A 192 -15.84 2.53 16.17
N LYS A 193 -16.81 1.61 16.08
CA LYS A 193 -17.88 1.48 17.09
C LYS A 193 -17.28 1.07 18.44
N ARG A 194 -16.42 0.03 18.44
CA ARG A 194 -15.71 -0.44 19.64
C ARG A 194 -14.86 0.66 20.26
N GLU A 195 -14.03 1.32 19.46
CA GLU A 195 -13.14 2.36 20.00
C GLU A 195 -13.91 3.59 20.50
N ARG A 196 -15.09 3.89 19.94
CA ARG A 196 -15.95 4.98 20.41
C ARG A 196 -16.65 4.65 21.73
N GLU A 197 -17.04 3.39 21.93
CA GLU A 197 -17.69 2.92 23.17
C GLU A 197 -16.71 2.85 24.35
N ALA A 198 -15.40 2.81 24.07
CA ALA A 198 -14.33 2.80 25.06
C ALA A 198 -13.79 4.20 25.45
N LEU A 199 -14.34 5.27 24.87
CA LEU A 199 -14.01 6.67 25.19
C LEU A 199 -14.68 7.11 26.51
#